data_AF-A0A2S6U0K9-F1
#
_entry.id   AF-A0A2S6U0K9-F1
#
_cell.length_a   1.000
_cell.length_b   1.000
_cell.length_c   1.000
_cell.angle_alpha   90.00
_cell.angle_beta   90.00
_cell.angle_gamma   90.00
#
_symmetry.space_group_name_H-M   'P 1'
#
loop_
_entity.id
_entity.type
_entity.pdbx_description
1 polymer ?
#
loop_
_entity_poly.entity_id
_entity_poly.type
_entity_poly.pdbx_seq_one_letter_code
_entity_poly.pdbx_strand_id
1 'polypeptide(L)'
;VSDPPKKQVADPPAIQASVPPAAKSAAPQTRPSYSRRLFAAVDADDAAAMRRLMAARAGDIRLDELRDFVDDSWGTGPRMIVDYALLGGHLAAAEALLAAGVTPSDWLRGVIARNVNLAKLRPAIALMMEFGALPEIAVEAAIKETNRELGGN
;
A
#
# COMPACT_ATOMS: atom_id res chain seq x y z
N VAL A 1 3.65 -9.48 89.20
CA VAL A 1 5.00 -9.58 88.61
C VAL A 1 4.99 -10.76 87.65
N SER A 2 5.03 -10.44 86.36
CA SER A 2 5.51 -11.23 85.20
C SER A 2 4.90 -12.61 84.87
N ASP A 3 4.11 -12.63 83.80
CA ASP A 3 3.94 -13.74 82.85
C ASP A 3 5.26 -14.14 82.15
N PRO A 4 5.37 -15.39 81.67
CA PRO A 4 6.11 -15.72 80.45
C PRO A 4 5.19 -16.28 79.32
N PRO A 5 5.58 -16.12 78.04
CA PRO A 5 4.65 -16.04 76.92
C PRO A 5 4.27 -17.39 76.31
N LYS A 6 2.99 -17.49 75.89
CA LYS A 6 2.44 -18.57 75.06
C LYS A 6 3.09 -18.54 73.66
N LYS A 7 3.60 -19.69 73.21
CA LYS A 7 3.98 -19.94 71.81
C LYS A 7 2.73 -19.85 70.93
N GLN A 8 2.72 -18.87 70.03
CA GLN A 8 1.68 -18.69 69.02
C GLN A 8 1.89 -19.72 67.90
N VAL A 9 0.82 -20.41 67.57
CA VAL A 9 0.71 -21.41 66.50
C VAL A 9 0.78 -20.70 65.14
N ALA A 10 1.57 -21.24 64.22
CA ALA A 10 1.66 -20.74 62.85
C ALA A 10 0.35 -21.00 62.08
N ASP A 11 -0.17 -19.95 61.42
CA ASP A 11 -1.30 -20.05 60.49
C ASP A 11 -0.94 -20.87 59.23
N PRO A 12 -1.87 -21.66 58.66
CA PRO A 12 -1.66 -22.35 57.39
C PRO A 12 -1.73 -21.38 56.19
N PRO A 13 -1.06 -21.70 55.06
CA PRO A 13 -0.98 -20.80 53.92
C PRO A 13 -2.34 -20.63 53.23
N ALA A 14 -2.66 -19.38 52.88
CA ALA A 14 -3.86 -19.02 52.15
C ALA A 14 -3.90 -19.70 50.78
N ILE A 15 -4.99 -20.42 50.51
CA ILE A 15 -5.33 -20.97 49.20
C ILE A 15 -5.57 -19.79 48.26
N GLN A 16 -4.65 -19.58 47.31
CA GLN A 16 -4.85 -18.62 46.22
C GLN A 16 -6.00 -19.12 45.34
N ALA A 17 -7.13 -18.43 45.40
CA ALA A 17 -8.24 -18.63 44.48
C ALA A 17 -7.74 -18.36 43.05
N SER A 18 -7.70 -19.40 42.22
CA SER A 18 -7.42 -19.28 40.80
C SER A 18 -8.50 -18.42 40.16
N VAL A 19 -8.13 -17.21 39.73
CA VAL A 19 -8.96 -16.33 38.92
C VAL A 19 -9.35 -17.11 37.65
N PRO A 20 -10.64 -17.17 37.26
CA PRO A 20 -11.02 -17.86 36.03
C PRO A 20 -10.32 -17.19 34.83
N PRO A 21 -9.88 -17.97 33.82
CA PRO A 21 -9.25 -17.39 32.65
C PRO A 21 -10.25 -16.45 31.99
N ALA A 22 -9.89 -15.18 31.89
CA ALA A 22 -10.66 -14.19 31.18
C ALA A 22 -11.03 -14.77 29.80
N ALA A 23 -12.33 -14.84 29.52
CA ALA A 23 -12.81 -15.15 28.19
C ALA A 23 -12.04 -14.28 27.21
N LYS A 24 -11.37 -14.90 26.22
CA LYS A 24 -10.71 -14.19 25.13
C LYS A 24 -11.75 -13.23 24.56
N SER A 25 -11.62 -11.94 24.85
CA SER A 25 -12.31 -10.89 24.11
C SER A 25 -12.10 -11.23 22.64
N ALA A 26 -13.19 -11.42 21.90
CA ALA A 26 -13.11 -11.55 20.46
C ALA A 26 -12.19 -10.43 19.98
N ALA A 27 -11.08 -10.79 19.34
CA ALA A 27 -10.13 -9.82 18.82
C ALA A 27 -10.96 -8.80 18.03
N PRO A 28 -10.78 -7.48 18.26
CA PRO A 28 -11.52 -6.50 17.48
C PRO A 28 -11.28 -6.87 16.03
N GLN A 29 -12.36 -7.14 15.27
CA GLN A 29 -12.25 -7.31 13.83
C GLN A 29 -11.73 -5.96 13.32
N THR A 30 -10.41 -5.86 13.20
CA THR A 30 -9.73 -4.62 12.87
C THR A 30 -10.08 -4.34 11.43
N ARG A 31 -10.96 -3.35 11.22
CA ARG A 31 -11.24 -2.83 9.89
C ARG A 31 -9.90 -2.58 9.19
N PRO A 32 -9.71 -3.01 7.94
CA PRO A 32 -8.43 -2.80 7.28
C PRO A 32 -8.13 -1.30 7.25
N SER A 33 -6.87 -0.94 7.49
CA SER A 33 -6.41 0.45 7.47
C SER A 33 -6.79 1.10 6.13
N TYR A 34 -6.91 2.44 6.10
CA TYR A 34 -7.26 3.16 4.88
C TYR A 34 -6.35 2.79 3.70
N SER A 35 -5.03 2.79 3.91
CA SER A 35 -4.04 2.39 2.90
C SER A 35 -4.33 0.99 2.37
N ARG A 36 -4.52 0.01 3.25
CA ARG A 36 -4.78 -1.38 2.86
C ARG A 36 -6.07 -1.54 2.06
N ARG A 37 -7.13 -0.79 2.38
CA ARG A 37 -8.37 -0.78 1.59
C ARG A 37 -8.18 -0.17 0.22
N LEU A 38 -7.34 0.86 0.11
CA LEU A 38 -7.06 1.52 -1.15
C LEU A 38 -6.21 0.63 -2.06
N PHE A 39 -5.14 0.01 -1.55
CA PHE A 39 -4.36 -0.98 -2.30
C PHE A 39 -5.21 -2.18 -2.74
N ALA A 40 -6.08 -2.72 -1.88
CA ALA A 40 -6.99 -3.79 -2.28
C ALA A 40 -7.98 -3.37 -3.40
N ALA A 41 -8.39 -2.10 -3.43
CA ALA A 41 -9.21 -1.58 -4.53
C ALA A 41 -8.42 -1.40 -5.83
N VAL A 42 -7.10 -1.12 -5.75
CA VAL A 42 -6.19 -1.15 -6.90
C VAL A 42 -6.06 -2.58 -7.43
N ASP A 43 -5.83 -3.58 -6.57
CA ASP A 43 -5.70 -4.99 -6.98
C ASP A 43 -6.93 -5.47 -7.76
N ALA A 44 -8.11 -5.02 -7.34
CA ALA A 44 -9.39 -5.32 -7.98
C ALA A 44 -9.68 -4.46 -9.24
N ASP A 45 -8.81 -3.49 -9.56
CA ASP A 45 -9.02 -2.43 -10.56
C ASP A 45 -10.39 -1.73 -10.43
N ASP A 46 -10.90 -1.61 -9.19
CA ASP A 46 -12.22 -1.06 -8.88
C ASP A 46 -12.13 0.47 -8.71
N ALA A 47 -12.17 1.18 -9.84
CA ALA A 47 -12.16 2.65 -9.86
C ALA A 47 -13.31 3.27 -9.05
N ALA A 48 -14.47 2.60 -8.95
CA ALA A 48 -15.61 3.12 -8.19
C ALA A 48 -15.37 3.00 -6.68
N ALA A 49 -14.79 1.90 -6.19
CA ALA A 49 -14.32 1.79 -4.82
C ALA A 49 -13.20 2.79 -4.52
N MET A 50 -12.22 2.94 -5.41
CA MET A 50 -11.15 3.92 -5.29
C MET A 50 -11.69 5.34 -5.10
N ARG A 51 -12.58 5.80 -5.99
CA ARG A 51 -13.20 7.14 -5.89
C ARG A 51 -13.95 7.34 -4.57
N ARG A 52 -14.71 6.33 -4.12
CA ARG A 52 -15.42 6.36 -2.83
C ARG A 52 -14.46 6.46 -1.65
N LEU A 53 -13.39 5.66 -1.66
CA LEU A 53 -12.37 5.69 -0.60
C LEU A 53 -11.65 7.04 -0.57
N MET A 54 -11.19 7.53 -1.72
CA MET A 54 -10.50 8.83 -1.82
C MET A 54 -11.38 10.01 -1.38
N ALA A 55 -12.68 10.00 -1.72
CA ALA A 55 -13.62 11.03 -1.28
C ALA A 55 -13.90 10.99 0.23
N ALA A 56 -13.81 9.80 0.85
CA ALA A 56 -14.02 9.62 2.29
C ALA A 56 -12.72 9.73 3.12
N ARG A 57 -11.59 10.12 2.51
CA ARG A 57 -10.31 10.16 3.21
C ARG A 57 -10.28 11.30 4.23
N ALA A 58 -9.58 11.07 5.34
CA ALA A 58 -9.29 12.11 6.30
C ALA A 58 -8.30 13.13 5.69
N GLY A 59 -8.48 14.43 5.97
CA GLY A 59 -7.75 15.51 5.29
C GLY A 59 -6.23 15.51 5.52
N ASP A 60 -5.75 14.85 6.57
CA ASP A 60 -4.35 14.61 6.89
C ASP A 60 -3.72 13.50 6.04
N ILE A 61 -4.52 12.65 5.40
CA ILE A 61 -4.01 11.59 4.52
C ILE A 61 -3.61 12.20 3.18
N ARG A 62 -2.35 12.01 2.82
CA ARG A 62 -1.76 12.38 1.54
C ARG A 62 -1.61 11.17 0.64
N LEU A 63 -2.31 11.15 -0.50
CA LEU A 63 -2.32 10.00 -1.42
C LEU A 63 -0.96 9.75 -2.06
N ASP A 64 -0.17 10.81 -2.29
CA ASP A 64 1.19 10.80 -2.82
C ASP A 64 2.22 10.24 -1.81
N GLU A 65 1.86 10.12 -0.55
CA GLU A 65 2.70 9.52 0.48
C GLU A 65 2.34 8.05 0.76
N LEU A 66 1.21 7.57 0.20
CA LEU A 66 0.77 6.19 0.41
C LEU A 66 1.67 5.22 -0.34
N ARG A 67 2.31 4.35 0.44
CA ARG A 67 3.19 3.29 -0.03
C ARG A 67 2.84 1.98 0.62
N ASP A 68 3.04 0.89 -0.11
CA ASP A 68 3.04 -0.46 0.44
C ASP A 68 4.31 -1.19 0.03
N PHE A 69 4.73 -2.16 0.83
CA PHE A 69 5.88 -2.99 0.51
C PHE A 69 5.43 -4.10 -0.44
N VAL A 70 5.98 -4.11 -1.65
CA VAL A 70 5.61 -5.06 -2.70
C VAL A 70 6.80 -5.90 -3.12
N ASP A 71 6.52 -7.11 -3.58
CA ASP A 71 7.48 -8.00 -4.24
C ASP A 71 6.86 -8.48 -5.56
N ASP A 72 7.27 -7.87 -6.67
CA ASP A 72 6.70 -8.11 -8.00
C ASP A 72 7.76 -8.18 -9.10
N SER A 73 7.33 -8.29 -10.36
CA SER A 73 8.24 -8.40 -11.51
C SER A 73 9.17 -7.20 -11.71
N TRP A 74 8.93 -6.08 -11.02
CA TRP A 74 9.71 -4.85 -11.10
C TRP A 74 10.68 -4.70 -9.91
N GLY A 75 10.67 -5.64 -8.97
CA GLY A 75 11.56 -5.73 -7.82
C GLY A 75 10.86 -5.54 -6.49
N THR A 76 11.59 -5.85 -5.42
CA THR A 76 11.10 -5.79 -4.03
C THR A 76 11.33 -4.43 -3.39
N GLY A 77 10.32 -3.84 -2.74
CA GLY A 77 10.47 -2.61 -1.96
C GLY A 77 9.18 -1.80 -1.78
N PRO A 78 9.24 -0.66 -1.07
CA PRO A 78 8.09 0.22 -0.92
C PRO A 78 7.72 0.87 -2.25
N ARG A 79 6.44 0.83 -2.61
CA ARG A 79 5.92 1.37 -3.86
C ARG A 79 4.78 2.33 -3.62
N MET A 80 4.84 3.49 -4.27
CA MET A 80 3.74 4.44 -4.26
C MET A 80 2.52 3.82 -4.91
N ILE A 81 1.33 4.13 -4.40
CA ILE A 81 0.09 3.51 -4.87
C ILE A 81 -0.16 3.74 -6.37
N VAL A 82 0.19 4.92 -6.90
CA VAL A 82 0.07 5.22 -8.34
C VAL A 82 1.05 4.41 -9.17
N ASP A 83 2.29 4.23 -8.70
CA ASP A 83 3.28 3.41 -9.39
C ASP A 83 2.87 1.94 -9.38
N TYR A 84 2.32 1.48 -8.24
CA TYR A 84 1.81 0.13 -8.09
C TYR A 84 0.69 -0.15 -9.10
N ALA A 85 -0.30 0.76 -9.21
CA ALA A 85 -1.38 0.65 -10.18
C ALA A 85 -0.86 0.61 -11.63
N LEU A 86 0.03 1.54 -11.98
CA LEU A 86 0.61 1.64 -13.34
C LEU A 86 1.44 0.41 -13.70
N LEU A 87 2.30 -0.06 -12.80
CA LEU A 87 3.19 -1.21 -13.03
C LEU A 87 2.45 -2.56 -13.02
N GLY A 88 1.36 -2.65 -12.25
CA GLY A 88 0.46 -3.80 -12.20
C GLY A 88 -0.51 -3.87 -13.38
N GLY A 89 -0.65 -2.78 -14.15
CA GLY A 89 -1.60 -2.71 -15.27
C GLY A 89 -3.04 -2.46 -14.83
N HIS A 90 -3.26 -1.97 -13.60
CA HIS A 90 -4.56 -1.59 -13.07
C HIS A 90 -4.92 -0.19 -13.57
N LEU A 91 -5.26 -0.09 -14.86
CA LEU A 91 -5.37 1.20 -15.56
C LEU A 91 -6.53 2.05 -15.06
N ALA A 92 -7.68 1.44 -14.71
CA ALA A 92 -8.82 2.19 -14.20
C ALA A 92 -8.53 2.77 -12.80
N ALA A 93 -7.82 2.01 -11.96
CA ALA A 93 -7.33 2.50 -10.67
C ALA A 93 -6.24 3.58 -10.84
N ALA A 94 -5.31 3.40 -11.77
CA ALA A 94 -4.26 4.38 -12.07
C ALA A 94 -4.85 5.69 -12.59
N GLU A 95 -5.83 5.64 -13.49
CA GLU A 95 -6.53 6.81 -14.00
C GLU A 95 -7.21 7.58 -12.86
N ALA A 96 -7.88 6.88 -11.95
CA ALA A 96 -8.53 7.50 -10.80
C ALA A 96 -7.52 8.23 -9.88
N LEU A 97 -6.31 7.66 -9.70
CA LEU A 97 -5.25 8.26 -8.91
C LEU A 97 -4.65 9.49 -9.60
N LEU A 98 -4.37 9.41 -10.90
CA LEU A 98 -3.86 10.53 -11.69
C LEU A 98 -4.88 11.68 -11.75
N ALA A 99 -6.16 11.39 -11.94
CA ALA A 99 -7.24 12.36 -11.91
C ALA A 99 -7.42 13.02 -10.52
N ALA A 100 -7.04 12.32 -9.45
CA ALA A 100 -6.97 12.87 -8.11
C ALA A 100 -5.71 13.71 -7.84
N GLY A 101 -4.87 13.93 -8.86
CA GLY A 101 -3.64 14.72 -8.79
C GLY A 101 -2.44 13.98 -8.21
N VAL A 102 -2.51 12.65 -8.06
CA VAL A 102 -1.38 11.87 -7.56
C VAL A 102 -0.34 11.75 -8.66
N THR A 103 0.88 12.21 -8.40
CA THR A 103 1.97 12.18 -9.37
C THR A 103 2.76 10.87 -9.28
N PRO A 104 3.07 10.23 -10.43
CA PRO A 104 3.99 9.09 -10.47
C PRO A 104 5.39 9.47 -10.00
N SER A 105 6.07 8.53 -9.35
CA SER A 105 7.38 8.78 -8.75
C SER A 105 8.50 8.93 -9.79
N ASP A 106 9.58 9.60 -9.38
CA ASP A 106 10.81 9.69 -10.18
C ASP A 106 11.44 8.32 -10.44
N TRP A 107 11.24 7.37 -9.53
CA TRP A 107 11.72 6.01 -9.72
C TRP A 107 11.01 5.35 -10.92
N LEU A 108 9.68 5.45 -11.02
CA LEU A 108 8.93 4.94 -12.16
C LEU A 108 9.33 5.66 -13.45
N ARG A 109 9.51 6.98 -13.41
CA ARG A 109 10.04 7.74 -14.56
C ARG A 109 11.40 7.22 -15.00
N GLY A 110 12.28 6.88 -14.05
CA GLY A 110 13.57 6.25 -14.31
C GLY A 110 13.46 4.84 -14.90
N VAL A 111 12.49 4.03 -14.46
CA VAL A 111 12.20 2.71 -15.05
C VAL A 111 11.81 2.85 -16.53
N ILE A 112 10.92 3.79 -16.84
CA ILE A 112 10.47 4.09 -18.21
C ILE A 112 11.63 4.63 -19.05
N ALA A 113 12.40 5.59 -18.55
CA ALA A 113 13.53 6.19 -19.28
C ALA A 113 14.65 5.19 -19.60
N ARG A 114 14.81 4.14 -18.79
CA ARG A 114 15.74 3.04 -19.07
C ARG A 114 15.18 2.00 -20.03
N ASN A 115 13.97 2.19 -20.54
CA ASN A 115 13.26 1.30 -21.46
C ASN A 115 13.10 -0.13 -20.92
N VAL A 116 12.95 -0.29 -19.61
CA VAL A 116 12.77 -1.62 -19.01
C VAL A 116 11.39 -2.15 -19.35
N ASN A 117 11.33 -3.14 -20.25
CA ASN A 117 10.10 -3.84 -20.64
C ASN A 117 8.98 -2.87 -21.12
N LEU A 118 9.31 -2.00 -22.08
CA LEU A 118 8.38 -1.01 -22.65
C LEU A 118 7.08 -1.62 -23.15
N ALA A 119 7.13 -2.82 -23.74
CA ALA A 119 5.95 -3.52 -24.23
C ALA A 119 4.89 -3.69 -23.12
N LYS A 120 5.33 -4.02 -21.89
CA LYS A 120 4.45 -4.14 -20.71
C LYS A 120 4.01 -2.78 -20.17
N LEU A 121 4.85 -1.74 -20.28
CA LEU A 121 4.55 -0.39 -19.77
C LEU A 121 3.76 0.49 -20.72
N ARG A 122 3.65 0.13 -22.00
CA ARG A 122 3.00 0.96 -23.02
C ARG A 122 1.61 1.49 -22.61
N PRO A 123 0.69 0.70 -22.01
CA PRO A 123 -0.60 1.23 -21.55
C PRO A 123 -0.45 2.26 -20.42
N ALA A 124 0.46 2.02 -19.47
CA ALA A 124 0.76 2.95 -18.39
C ALA A 124 1.40 4.25 -18.91
N ILE A 125 2.30 4.15 -19.89
CA ILE A 125 2.94 5.30 -20.53
C ILE A 125 1.90 6.15 -21.25
N ALA A 126 1.00 5.53 -22.03
CA ALA A 126 -0.08 6.24 -22.72
C ALA A 126 -0.96 7.00 -21.72
N LEU A 127 -1.38 6.33 -20.64
CA LEU A 127 -2.19 6.96 -19.60
C LEU A 127 -1.43 8.11 -18.91
N MET A 128 -0.15 7.94 -18.58
CA MET A 128 0.64 9.01 -18.00
C MET A 128 0.80 10.21 -18.95
N MET A 129 0.85 10.01 -20.27
CA MET A 129 0.90 11.10 -21.25
C MET A 129 -0.41 11.89 -21.28
N GLU A 130 -1.57 11.22 -21.24
CA GLU A 130 -2.89 11.86 -21.21
C GLU A 130 -3.04 12.83 -20.02
N PHE A 131 -2.43 12.49 -18.89
CA PHE A 131 -2.47 13.29 -17.67
C PHE A 131 -1.28 14.25 -17.52
N GLY A 132 -0.41 14.40 -18.53
CA GLY A 132 0.79 15.24 -18.46
C GLY A 132 1.80 14.78 -17.40
N ALA A 133 1.74 13.50 -17.02
CA ALA A 133 2.51 12.90 -15.96
C ALA A 133 3.84 12.28 -16.45
N LEU A 134 4.22 12.46 -17.71
CA LEU A 134 5.55 12.10 -18.25
C LEU A 134 6.24 13.32 -18.85
N PRO A 135 7.57 13.49 -18.68
CA PRO A 135 8.31 14.50 -19.43
C PRO A 135 8.39 14.08 -20.90
N GLU A 136 8.13 14.99 -21.85
CA GLU A 136 8.16 14.74 -23.31
C GLU A 136 9.43 14.01 -23.78
N ILE A 137 10.58 14.29 -23.14
CA ILE A 137 11.89 13.71 -23.48
C ILE A 137 11.91 12.19 -23.28
N ALA A 138 11.19 11.66 -22.29
CA ALA A 138 11.11 10.20 -22.06
C ALA A 138 10.20 9.51 -23.09
N VAL A 139 9.24 10.25 -23.65
CA VAL A 139 8.25 9.76 -24.61
C VAL A 139 8.88 9.61 -26.01
N GLU A 140 9.65 10.58 -26.46
CA GLU A 140 10.32 10.51 -27.78
C GLU A 140 11.29 9.33 -27.88
N ALA A 141 12.03 9.05 -26.79
CA ALA A 141 12.93 7.89 -26.74
C ALA A 141 12.16 6.56 -26.78
N ALA A 142 11.08 6.44 -26.00
CA ALA A 142 10.25 5.23 -25.96
C ALA A 142 9.51 4.96 -27.28
N ILE A 143 8.98 6.01 -27.92
CA ILE A 143 8.31 5.90 -29.24
C ILE A 143 9.32 5.52 -30.33
N LYS A 144 10.52 6.11 -30.32
CA LYS A 144 11.55 5.81 -31.31
C LYS A 144 12.03 4.35 -31.22
N GLU A 145 12.19 3.81 -30.02
CA GLU A 145 12.57 2.41 -29.82
C GLU A 145 11.43 1.45 -30.19
N THR A 146 10.19 1.77 -29.83
CA THR A 146 9.01 0.95 -30.21
C THR A 146 8.83 0.88 -31.73
N ASN A 147 9.03 2.00 -32.44
CA ASN A 147 8.96 2.03 -33.90
C ASN A 147 10.13 1.29 -34.58
N ARG A 148 11.27 1.18 -33.91
CA ARG A 148 12.42 0.38 -34.37
C ARG A 148 12.13 -1.12 -34.28
N GLU A 149 11.52 -1.56 -33.18
CA GLU A 149 11.13 -2.96 -32.97
C GLU A 149 9.98 -3.39 -33.91
N LEU A 150 9.06 -2.47 -34.25
CA LEU A 150 7.94 -2.76 -35.16
C LEU A 150 8.29 -2.61 -36.65
N GLY A 151 9.29 -1.79 -36.98
CA GLY A 151 9.75 -1.56 -38.36
C GLY A 151 10.89 -2.47 -38.82
N GLY A 152 11.40 -3.33 -37.93
CA GLY A 152 12.46 -4.29 -38.22
C GLY A 152 11.92 -5.69 -38.52
N ASN A 153 11.31 -5.86 -39.70
CA ASN A 153 11.11 -7.15 -40.38
C ASN A 153 11.14 -6.93 -41.89
#